data_AF-A0A813A0W5-F1
#
_entry.id   AF-A0A813A0W5-F1
#
_cell.length_a   1.000
_cell.length_b   1.000
_cell.length_c   1.000
_cell.angle_alpha   90.00
_cell.angle_beta   90.00
_cell.angle_gamma   90.00
#
_symmetry.space_group_name_H-M   'P 1'
#
loop_
_entity.id
_entity.type
_entity.pdbx_description
1 polymer ?
#
loop_
_entity_poly.entity_id
_entity_poly.type
_entity_poly.pdbx_seq_one_letter_code
_entity_poly.pdbx_strand_id
1 'polypeptide(L)'
;MRRAPMLPRTALGSQGGDDALKDEWRLKVAHAVDVLQEDVPLLFASYNGMGGRLPDFSIYSSEINFVDERAPSFVLRGLPMYRNFLLALRWSIRSMFEESKLEITAMGKTLSVDGKLSMRWRLHLWPKGVMSHALDFMAPILQGWGFHLREETHQWEAPAIVEGYSNYEFDPWTGQITMHTVDIKNPPLFITDLLRQYSVSEAKTALPYGIPLRFQAAEGPESSASLAGATLRGESRRGASTISRAAKAKGQEWPIPQSCEDDFECNGGTANFPLQCCELPLLGKFCCKPPDDDVQRNSKDPAWLPLPVPSDPWQV
;
A
#
# COMPACT_ATOMS: atom_id res chain seq x y z
N MET A 1 -9.99 48.25 67.82
CA MET A 1 -9.01 47.88 66.78
C MET A 1 -9.72 47.04 65.73
N ARG A 2 -10.11 47.63 64.58
CA ARG A 2 -10.79 46.93 63.48
C ARG A 2 -9.72 46.54 62.45
N ARG A 3 -9.59 45.23 62.19
CA ARG A 3 -8.69 44.69 61.15
C ARG A 3 -9.24 45.07 59.78
N ALA A 4 -8.40 45.70 58.96
CA ALA A 4 -8.70 45.97 57.56
C ALA A 4 -8.79 44.65 56.77
N PRO A 5 -9.75 44.49 55.86
CA PRO A 5 -9.80 43.35 54.96
C PRO A 5 -8.64 43.43 53.97
N MET A 6 -7.80 42.40 53.95
CA MET A 6 -6.82 42.16 52.89
C MET A 6 -7.56 42.00 51.58
N LEU A 7 -7.35 42.92 50.64
CA LEU A 7 -7.77 42.75 49.27
C LEU A 7 -6.95 41.62 48.62
N PRO A 8 -7.59 40.73 47.84
CA PRO A 8 -6.90 39.68 47.12
C PRO A 8 -5.93 40.31 46.12
N ARG A 9 -4.68 39.89 46.20
CA ARG A 9 -3.58 40.28 45.32
C ARG A 9 -3.92 39.80 43.91
N THR A 10 -4.29 40.74 43.05
CA THR A 10 -4.61 40.51 41.64
C THR A 10 -3.41 39.86 40.96
N ALA A 11 -3.59 38.61 40.52
CA ALA A 11 -2.65 37.91 39.65
C ALA A 11 -2.71 38.52 38.24
N LEU A 12 -2.15 39.73 38.07
CA LEU A 12 -1.76 40.24 36.78
C LEU A 12 -0.40 39.63 36.43
N GLY A 13 -0.35 38.80 35.39
CA GLY A 13 0.92 38.48 34.74
C GLY A 13 1.11 37.02 34.34
N SER A 14 0.21 36.46 33.53
CA SER A 14 0.55 35.32 32.65
C SER A 14 -0.45 35.16 31.49
N GLN A 15 -1.01 36.25 30.94
CA GLN A 15 -1.92 36.16 29.79
C GLN A 15 -1.19 35.97 28.46
N GLY A 16 0.09 36.37 28.35
CA GLY A 16 0.82 36.32 27.07
C GLY A 16 1.21 34.92 26.58
N GLY A 17 1.28 33.92 27.47
CA GLY A 17 1.66 32.56 27.08
C GLY A 17 0.53 31.79 26.41
N ASP A 18 -0.70 31.97 26.90
CA ASP A 18 -1.87 31.22 26.41
C ASP A 18 -2.29 31.67 25.01
N ASP A 19 -2.09 32.94 24.67
CA ASP A 19 -2.44 33.46 23.34
C ASP A 19 -1.44 32.98 22.27
N ALA A 20 -0.15 32.91 22.60
CA ALA A 20 0.87 32.38 21.68
C ALA A 20 0.63 30.90 21.35
N LEU A 21 0.26 30.09 22.35
CA LEU A 21 -0.07 28.67 22.15
C LEU A 21 -1.32 28.47 21.28
N LYS A 22 -2.34 29.30 21.46
CA LYS A 22 -3.55 29.27 20.62
C LYS A 22 -3.24 29.62 19.17
N ASP A 23 -2.38 30.61 18.95
CA ASP A 23 -2.00 31.02 17.60
C ASP A 23 -1.13 29.96 16.91
N GLU A 24 -0.19 29.33 17.62
CA GLU A 24 0.58 28.21 17.09
C GLU A 24 -0.33 27.02 16.69
N TRP A 25 -1.29 26.67 17.55
CA TRP A 25 -2.26 25.62 17.26
C TRP A 25 -3.06 25.93 16.00
N ARG A 26 -3.58 27.17 15.87
CA ARG A 26 -4.34 27.61 14.69
C ARG A 26 -3.51 27.51 13.41
N LEU A 27 -2.23 27.88 13.47
CA LEU A 27 -1.32 27.79 12.33
C LEU A 27 -1.09 26.33 11.91
N LYS A 28 -0.89 25.42 12.87
CA LYS A 28 -0.71 23.98 12.58
C LYS A 28 -1.96 23.35 11.98
N VAL A 29 -3.14 23.70 12.50
CA VAL A 29 -4.42 23.26 11.93
C VAL A 29 -4.61 23.80 10.52
N ALA A 30 -4.33 25.08 10.28
CA ALA A 30 -4.43 25.68 8.95
C ALA A 30 -3.49 24.98 7.96
N HIS A 31 -2.24 24.75 8.36
CA HIS A 31 -1.27 23.97 7.59
C HIS A 31 -1.78 22.56 7.28
N ALA A 32 -2.36 21.86 8.26
CA ALA A 32 -2.92 20.53 8.04
C ALA A 32 -4.09 20.54 7.05
N VAL A 33 -4.96 21.53 7.10
CA VAL A 33 -6.06 21.72 6.15
C VAL A 33 -5.51 21.96 4.74
N ASP A 34 -4.49 22.80 4.58
CA ASP A 34 -3.87 23.08 3.30
C ASP A 34 -3.21 21.81 2.71
N VAL A 35 -2.44 21.07 3.52
CA VAL A 35 -1.85 19.78 3.13
C VAL A 35 -2.93 18.78 2.70
N LEU A 36 -4.03 18.66 3.45
CA LEU A 36 -5.14 17.78 3.07
C LEU A 36 -5.77 18.19 1.74
N GLN A 37 -5.92 19.49 1.46
CA GLN A 37 -6.48 19.96 0.19
C GLN A 37 -5.54 19.73 -1.00
N GLU A 38 -4.24 19.88 -0.80
CA GLU A 38 -3.24 19.72 -1.85
C GLU A 38 -2.93 18.24 -2.13
N ASP A 39 -2.66 17.46 -1.08
CA ASP A 39 -2.07 16.13 -1.25
C ASP A 39 -3.11 15.02 -1.42
N VAL A 40 -4.30 15.15 -0.81
CA VAL A 40 -5.34 14.12 -0.91
C VAL A 40 -5.76 13.91 -2.37
N PRO A 41 -6.12 14.93 -3.18
CA PRO A 41 -6.46 14.74 -4.59
C PRO A 41 -5.35 14.06 -5.42
N LEU A 42 -4.10 14.22 -4.99
CA LEU A 42 -2.92 13.68 -5.64
C LEU A 42 -2.54 12.26 -5.17
N LEU A 43 -3.20 11.75 -4.12
CA LEU A 43 -2.88 10.46 -3.50
C LEU A 43 -2.87 9.31 -4.52
N PHE A 44 -3.83 9.32 -5.44
CA PHE A 44 -4.00 8.29 -6.47
C PHE A 44 -3.75 8.82 -7.89
N ALA A 45 -3.30 10.06 -8.04
CA ALA A 45 -3.06 10.62 -9.37
C ALA A 45 -1.89 9.89 -10.05
N SER A 46 -2.14 9.40 -11.28
CA SER A 46 -1.11 8.86 -12.15
C SER A 46 -0.58 9.99 -13.03
N TYR A 47 0.48 10.67 -12.61
CA TYR A 47 1.03 11.80 -13.37
C TYR A 47 2.19 11.34 -14.26
N ASN A 48 1.93 11.17 -15.56
CA ASN A 48 2.96 10.90 -16.58
C ASN A 48 3.90 9.72 -16.23
N GLY A 49 3.37 8.67 -15.59
CA GLY A 49 4.16 7.51 -15.15
C GLY A 49 5.01 7.74 -13.89
N MET A 50 5.27 9.00 -13.50
CA MET A 50 5.80 9.35 -12.19
C MET A 50 4.70 9.15 -11.16
N GLY A 51 4.91 8.24 -10.21
CA GLY A 51 3.92 7.99 -9.16
C GLY A 51 3.55 9.31 -8.47
N GLY A 52 2.26 9.54 -8.22
CA GLY A 52 1.75 10.75 -7.54
C GLY A 52 2.54 11.18 -6.30
N ARG A 53 2.31 12.42 -5.86
CA ARG A 53 2.98 12.97 -4.67
C ARG A 53 2.68 12.09 -3.45
N LEU A 54 3.68 11.84 -2.62
CA LEU A 54 3.46 11.21 -1.32
C LEU A 54 2.84 12.27 -0.41
N PRO A 55 1.78 11.94 0.35
CA PRO A 55 1.22 12.86 1.33
C PRO A 55 2.29 13.32 2.31
N ASP A 56 2.26 14.61 2.68
CA ASP A 56 3.01 15.05 3.83
C ASP A 56 2.41 14.44 5.11
N PHE A 57 3.19 13.58 5.74
CA PHE A 57 2.79 12.89 6.97
C PHE A 57 3.07 13.71 8.24
N SER A 58 3.69 14.89 8.13
CA SER A 58 4.04 15.75 9.27
C SER A 58 2.83 16.27 10.06
N ILE A 59 1.66 16.31 9.41
CA ILE A 59 0.40 16.78 9.99
C ILE A 59 -0.26 15.77 10.91
N TYR A 60 0.21 14.52 10.92
CA TYR A 60 -0.34 13.43 11.73
C TYR A 60 0.49 13.20 12.99
N SER A 61 -0.19 12.79 14.07
CA SER A 61 0.45 12.31 15.28
C SER A 61 1.16 10.97 15.03
N SER A 62 2.24 10.70 15.78
CA SER A 62 2.91 9.39 15.76
C SER A 62 1.97 8.25 16.15
N GLU A 63 0.98 8.54 17.00
CA GLU A 63 -0.01 7.61 17.55
C GLU A 63 -1.37 7.71 16.83
N ILE A 64 -1.39 8.15 15.58
CA ILE A 64 -2.65 8.26 14.82
C ILE A 64 -3.44 6.94 14.81
N ASN A 65 -4.75 7.04 15.00
CA ASN A 65 -5.68 5.94 14.78
C ASN A 65 -6.41 6.11 13.45
N PHE A 66 -6.37 5.10 12.58
CA PHE A 66 -7.21 5.02 11.39
C PHE A 66 -8.34 4.03 11.61
N VAL A 67 -9.57 4.46 11.39
CA VAL A 67 -10.78 3.66 11.69
C VAL A 67 -11.71 3.68 10.48
N ASP A 68 -12.27 2.52 10.13
CA ASP A 68 -13.41 2.45 9.21
C ASP A 68 -14.71 2.49 10.02
N GLU A 69 -15.57 3.48 9.75
CA GLU A 69 -16.86 3.65 10.43
C GLU A 69 -17.78 2.43 10.25
N ARG A 70 -17.66 1.72 9.12
CA ARG A 70 -18.47 0.53 8.80
C ARG A 70 -17.92 -0.75 9.41
N ALA A 71 -16.63 -0.75 9.75
CA ALA A 71 -15.95 -1.88 10.37
C ALA A 71 -15.21 -1.39 11.62
N PRO A 72 -15.92 -1.13 12.75
CA PRO A 72 -15.29 -0.58 13.96
C PRO A 72 -14.22 -1.49 14.58
N SER A 73 -14.20 -2.77 14.22
CA SER A 73 -13.15 -3.71 14.61
C SER A 73 -11.83 -3.47 13.87
N PHE A 74 -11.86 -2.74 12.76
CA PHE A 74 -10.67 -2.36 12.01
C PHE A 74 -10.12 -1.04 12.55
N VAL A 75 -8.97 -1.14 13.21
CA VAL A 75 -8.22 0.02 13.71
C VAL A 75 -6.76 -0.16 13.32
N LEU A 76 -6.18 0.79 12.59
CA LEU A 76 -4.74 0.87 12.42
C LEU A 76 -4.19 1.85 13.44
N ARG A 77 -3.16 1.42 14.18
CA ARG A 77 -2.52 2.25 15.19
C ARG A 77 -1.11 2.64 14.76
N GLY A 78 -0.84 3.92 14.86
CA GLY A 78 0.48 4.50 14.63
C GLY A 78 0.74 4.91 13.18
N LEU A 79 1.56 5.94 13.04
CA LEU A 79 1.91 6.55 11.76
C LEU A 79 2.57 5.58 10.77
N PRO A 80 3.49 4.67 11.17
CA PRO A 80 4.10 3.72 10.24
C PRO A 80 3.06 2.79 9.58
N MET A 81 2.10 2.29 10.36
CA MET A 81 1.05 1.39 9.85
C MET A 81 0.11 2.14 8.92
N TYR A 82 -0.31 3.35 9.31
CA TYR A 82 -1.14 4.20 8.47
C TYR A 82 -0.46 4.54 7.12
N ARG A 83 0.84 4.88 7.14
CA ARG A 83 1.63 5.13 5.92
C ARG A 83 1.70 3.91 5.02
N ASN A 84 2.01 2.75 5.59
CA ASN A 84 2.10 1.49 4.83
C ASN A 84 0.75 1.12 4.20
N PHE A 85 -0.34 1.30 4.95
CA PHE A 85 -1.69 1.08 4.45
C PHE A 85 -2.00 1.99 3.24
N LEU A 86 -1.74 3.30 3.34
CA LEU A 86 -1.98 4.21 2.21
C LEU A 86 -1.12 3.87 0.99
N LEU A 87 0.14 3.48 1.19
CA LEU A 87 1.02 3.02 0.11
C LEU A 87 0.50 1.74 -0.55
N ALA A 88 0.04 0.78 0.25
CA ALA A 88 -0.56 -0.46 -0.24
C ALA A 88 -1.86 -0.18 -1.01
N LEU A 89 -2.75 0.67 -0.48
CA LEU A 89 -3.99 1.07 -1.15
C LEU A 89 -3.70 1.75 -2.50
N ARG A 90 -2.73 2.68 -2.51
CA ARG A 90 -2.30 3.37 -3.73
C ARG A 90 -1.70 2.40 -4.75
N TRP A 91 -0.87 1.46 -4.31
CA TRP A 91 -0.31 0.43 -5.18
C TRP A 91 -1.41 -0.45 -5.78
N SER A 92 -2.36 -0.91 -4.96
CA SER A 92 -3.50 -1.73 -5.40
C SER A 92 -4.32 -1.00 -6.48
N ILE A 93 -4.65 0.27 -6.25
CA ILE A 93 -5.39 1.08 -7.22
C ILE A 93 -4.61 1.20 -8.53
N ARG A 94 -3.32 1.53 -8.49
CA ARG A 94 -2.48 1.63 -9.69
C ARG A 94 -2.34 0.29 -10.43
N SER A 95 -2.40 -0.83 -9.72
CA SER A 95 -2.32 -2.16 -10.33
C SER A 95 -3.58 -2.50 -11.10
N MET A 96 -4.76 -2.15 -10.58
CA MET A 96 -6.06 -2.51 -11.16
C MET A 96 -6.62 -1.49 -12.16
N PHE A 97 -6.30 -0.21 -11.97
CA PHE A 97 -6.86 0.90 -12.73
C PHE A 97 -5.80 1.57 -13.60
N GLU A 98 -6.19 1.95 -14.81
CA GLU A 98 -5.35 2.68 -15.77
C GLU A 98 -5.18 4.13 -15.31
N GLU A 99 -6.30 4.75 -14.92
CA GLU A 99 -6.35 6.08 -14.36
C GLU A 99 -7.17 6.06 -13.07
N SER A 100 -6.79 6.93 -12.14
CA SER A 100 -7.55 7.19 -10.92
C SER A 100 -7.45 8.66 -10.55
N LYS A 101 -8.56 9.24 -10.14
CA LYS A 101 -8.67 10.65 -9.77
C LYS A 101 -9.48 10.78 -8.49
N LEU A 102 -8.88 11.36 -7.45
CA LEU A 102 -9.58 11.68 -6.22
C LEU A 102 -9.96 13.16 -6.24
N GLU A 103 -11.23 13.45 -6.00
CA GLU A 103 -11.77 14.80 -5.94
C GLU A 103 -12.35 15.08 -4.57
N ILE A 104 -11.99 16.22 -3.97
CA ILE A 104 -12.64 16.70 -2.75
C ILE A 104 -13.89 17.48 -3.18
N THR A 105 -15.06 16.95 -2.83
CA THR A 105 -16.35 17.57 -3.19
C THR A 105 -16.80 18.60 -2.17
N ALA A 106 -16.46 18.40 -0.89
CA ALA A 106 -16.74 19.33 0.18
C ALA A 106 -15.72 19.15 1.30
N MET A 107 -15.34 20.24 1.94
CA MET A 107 -14.50 20.23 3.12
C MET A 107 -14.96 21.34 4.05
N GLY A 108 -15.12 21.03 5.34
CA GLY A 108 -15.44 22.05 6.32
C GLY A 108 -14.34 23.11 6.37
N LYS A 109 -14.66 24.37 6.02
CA LYS A 109 -13.69 25.48 6.12
C LYS A 109 -13.33 25.84 7.57
N THR A 110 -14.19 25.45 8.50
CA THR A 110 -14.02 25.68 9.94
C THR A 110 -14.13 24.35 10.65
N LEU A 111 -13.24 24.12 11.62
CA LEU A 111 -13.37 23.00 12.54
C LEU A 111 -14.71 23.07 13.28
N SER A 112 -15.28 21.91 13.57
CA SER A 112 -16.36 21.83 14.54
C SER A 112 -15.87 22.28 15.93
N VAL A 113 -16.81 22.56 16.83
CA VAL A 113 -16.50 22.89 18.23
C VAL A 113 -15.65 21.80 18.91
N ASP A 114 -15.79 20.56 18.45
CA ASP A 114 -15.06 19.40 18.95
C ASP A 114 -13.68 19.19 18.32
N GLY A 115 -13.19 20.15 17.52
CA GLY A 115 -11.91 20.03 16.83
C GLY A 115 -11.92 18.97 15.73
N LYS A 116 -13.08 18.72 15.11
CA LYS A 116 -13.22 17.77 14.00
C LYS A 116 -13.35 18.48 12.66
N LEU A 117 -12.71 17.90 11.65
CA LEU A 117 -12.76 18.34 10.26
C LEU A 117 -13.38 17.22 9.42
N SER A 118 -14.50 17.52 8.77
CA SER A 118 -15.15 16.57 7.85
C SER A 118 -14.83 16.94 6.41
N MET A 119 -14.52 15.92 5.62
CA MET A 119 -14.21 16.01 4.20
C MET A 119 -15.02 14.97 3.43
N ARG A 120 -15.71 15.39 2.36
CA ARG A 120 -16.40 14.50 1.43
C ARG A 120 -15.59 14.40 0.14
N TRP A 121 -15.31 13.19 -0.30
CA TRP A 121 -14.50 12.93 -1.48
C TRP A 121 -15.19 11.96 -2.45
N ARG A 122 -14.71 11.98 -3.70
CA ARG A 122 -15.09 11.06 -4.78
C ARG A 122 -13.84 10.53 -5.45
N LEU A 123 -13.72 9.22 -5.53
CA LEU A 123 -12.64 8.53 -6.22
C LEU A 123 -13.19 7.97 -7.53
N HIS A 124 -12.71 8.52 -8.63
CA HIS A 124 -12.97 8.04 -9.98
C HIS A 124 -11.91 7.02 -10.37
N LEU A 125 -12.33 5.85 -10.83
CA LEU A 125 -11.47 4.71 -11.15
C LEU A 125 -11.75 4.21 -12.57
N TRP A 126 -10.75 4.25 -13.44
CA TRP A 126 -10.84 3.74 -14.82
C TRP A 126 -10.13 2.39 -14.91
N PRO A 127 -10.85 1.26 -15.07
CA PRO A 127 -10.23 -0.07 -15.07
C PRO A 127 -9.30 -0.24 -16.28
N LYS A 128 -8.20 -0.98 -16.11
CA LYS A 128 -7.30 -1.31 -17.22
C LYS A 128 -8.02 -2.17 -18.26
N GLY A 129 -7.81 -1.86 -19.54
CA GLY A 129 -8.41 -2.61 -20.65
C GLY A 129 -8.14 -4.12 -20.62
N VAL A 130 -7.01 -4.59 -20.09
CA VAL A 130 -6.74 -6.05 -19.99
C VAL A 130 -7.62 -6.74 -18.96
N MET A 131 -8.12 -6.00 -17.96
CA MET A 131 -9.12 -6.49 -17.03
C MET A 131 -10.53 -6.42 -17.60
N SER A 132 -10.79 -5.78 -18.76
CA SER A 132 -12.16 -5.72 -19.31
C SER A 132 -12.75 -7.11 -19.52
N HIS A 133 -11.95 -8.06 -20.04
CA HIS A 133 -12.39 -9.45 -20.24
C HIS A 133 -12.60 -10.23 -18.94
N ALA A 134 -11.79 -10.00 -17.91
CA ALA A 134 -11.98 -10.63 -16.60
C ALA A 134 -13.13 -9.97 -15.81
N LEU A 135 -13.36 -8.68 -16.03
CA LEU A 135 -14.45 -7.91 -15.45
C LEU A 135 -15.79 -8.25 -16.13
N ASP A 136 -15.81 -8.61 -17.42
CA ASP A 136 -16.99 -9.18 -18.08
C ASP A 136 -17.46 -10.47 -17.38
N PHE A 137 -16.52 -11.33 -16.94
CA PHE A 137 -16.85 -12.49 -16.11
C PHE A 137 -17.39 -12.09 -14.73
N MET A 138 -16.90 -10.97 -14.18
CA MET A 138 -17.36 -10.41 -12.90
C MET A 138 -18.57 -9.47 -13.05
N ALA A 139 -19.16 -9.32 -14.24
CA ALA A 139 -20.24 -8.38 -14.51
C ALA A 139 -21.40 -8.43 -13.50
N PRO A 140 -21.87 -9.61 -13.01
CA PRO A 140 -22.93 -9.66 -12.00
C PRO A 140 -22.52 -9.02 -10.66
N ILE A 141 -21.24 -9.12 -10.30
CA ILE A 141 -20.68 -8.56 -9.08
C ILE A 141 -20.47 -7.04 -9.26
N LEU A 142 -19.99 -6.63 -10.44
CA LEU A 142 -19.70 -5.23 -10.75
C LEU A 142 -20.96 -4.39 -10.95
N GLN A 143 -22.06 -4.96 -11.47
CA GLN A 143 -23.36 -4.27 -11.51
C GLN A 143 -23.81 -3.81 -10.12
N GLY A 144 -23.48 -4.59 -9.08
CA GLY A 144 -23.71 -4.19 -7.68
C GLY A 144 -22.87 -2.99 -7.23
N TRP A 145 -21.79 -2.66 -7.93
CA TRP A 145 -20.91 -1.53 -7.65
C TRP A 145 -21.21 -0.30 -8.52
N GLY A 146 -22.32 -0.32 -9.29
CA GLY A 146 -22.72 0.79 -10.15
C GLY A 146 -21.97 0.86 -11.49
N PHE A 147 -21.26 -0.20 -11.86
CA PHE A 147 -20.66 -0.34 -13.17
C PHE A 147 -21.72 -0.73 -14.20
N HIS A 148 -22.11 0.23 -15.04
CA HIS A 148 -22.96 -0.04 -16.19
C HIS A 148 -22.10 -0.39 -17.40
N LEU A 149 -21.98 -1.69 -17.68
CA LEU A 149 -21.48 -2.17 -18.96
C LEU A 149 -22.47 -1.73 -20.05
N ARG A 150 -22.05 -0.80 -20.90
CA ARG A 150 -22.77 -0.55 -22.15
C ARG A 150 -22.35 -1.63 -23.14
N GLU A 151 -23.28 -2.52 -23.44
CA GLU A 151 -23.09 -3.77 -24.20
C GLU A 151 -22.53 -3.55 -25.62
N GLU A 152 -22.61 -2.33 -26.17
CA GLU A 152 -22.30 -2.05 -27.58
C GLU A 152 -20.83 -1.71 -27.88
N THR A 153 -19.96 -1.41 -26.91
CA THR A 153 -18.59 -0.93 -27.23
C THR A 153 -17.42 -1.62 -26.52
N HIS A 154 -17.62 -2.52 -25.56
CA HIS A 154 -16.54 -3.13 -24.74
C HIS A 154 -15.54 -2.11 -24.13
N GLN A 155 -15.86 -0.82 -24.16
CA GLN A 155 -15.07 0.28 -23.62
C GLN A 155 -15.84 0.85 -22.45
N TRP A 156 -15.20 0.81 -21.28
CA TRP A 156 -15.67 1.49 -20.09
C TRP A 156 -15.53 3.00 -20.31
N GLU A 157 -16.54 3.63 -20.90
CA GLU A 157 -16.54 5.09 -21.09
C GLU A 157 -16.70 5.83 -19.74
N ALA A 158 -17.29 5.19 -18.73
CA ALA A 158 -17.55 5.79 -17.44
C ALA A 158 -16.64 5.22 -16.33
N PRO A 159 -16.02 6.08 -15.49
CA PRO A 159 -15.28 5.62 -14.32
C PRO A 159 -16.20 4.98 -13.29
N ALA A 160 -15.67 4.00 -12.54
CA ALA A 160 -16.25 3.67 -11.25
C ALA A 160 -16.15 4.89 -10.34
N ILE A 161 -17.24 5.21 -9.63
CA ILE A 161 -17.24 6.30 -8.67
C ILE A 161 -17.42 5.71 -7.27
N VAL A 162 -16.38 5.82 -6.45
CA VAL A 162 -16.44 5.50 -5.03
C VAL A 162 -16.56 6.80 -4.26
N GLU A 163 -17.63 6.98 -3.49
CA GLU A 163 -17.80 8.15 -2.63
C GLU A 163 -17.45 7.81 -1.19
N GLY A 164 -16.99 8.79 -0.43
CA GLY A 164 -16.83 8.61 1.00
C GLY A 164 -16.74 9.91 1.79
N TYR A 165 -16.72 9.74 3.10
CA TYR A 165 -16.43 10.78 4.07
C TYR A 165 -15.17 10.43 4.84
N SER A 166 -14.37 11.44 5.13
CA SER A 166 -13.22 11.37 6.02
C SER A 166 -13.44 12.38 7.13
N ASN A 167 -13.32 11.93 8.38
CA ASN A 167 -13.35 12.77 9.56
C ASN A 167 -11.97 12.76 10.23
N TYR A 168 -11.41 13.94 10.45
CA TYR A 168 -10.12 14.12 11.11
C TYR A 168 -10.34 14.78 12.46
N GLU A 169 -9.80 14.17 13.52
CA GLU A 169 -9.80 14.75 14.86
C GLU A 169 -8.42 15.32 15.18
N PHE A 170 -8.39 16.56 15.65
CA PHE A 170 -7.17 17.28 15.97
C PHE A 170 -6.88 17.22 17.47
N ASP A 171 -5.61 17.07 17.82
CA ASP A 171 -5.17 17.25 19.20
C ASP A 171 -5.33 18.73 19.60
N PRO A 172 -5.95 19.03 20.75
CA PRO A 172 -6.21 20.40 21.18
C PRO A 172 -4.94 21.17 21.58
N TRP A 173 -3.80 20.48 21.75
CA TRP A 173 -2.53 21.10 22.16
C TRP A 173 -1.52 21.17 21.03
N THR A 174 -1.36 20.09 20.26
CA THR A 174 -0.35 20.00 19.21
C THR A 174 -0.86 20.45 17.86
N GLY A 175 -2.18 20.44 17.62
CA GLY A 175 -2.77 20.73 16.31
C GLY A 175 -2.50 19.66 15.26
N GLN A 176 -2.02 18.48 15.66
CA GLN A 176 -1.83 17.32 14.78
C GLN A 176 -3.09 16.47 14.71
N ILE A 177 -3.24 15.71 13.62
CA ILE A 177 -4.34 14.77 13.44
C ILE A 177 -4.06 13.50 14.24
N THR A 178 -4.92 13.19 15.21
CA THR A 178 -4.80 12.01 16.10
C THR A 178 -5.72 10.87 15.68
N MET A 179 -6.81 11.16 14.97
CA MET A 179 -7.71 10.15 14.44
C MET A 179 -8.19 10.51 13.04
N HIS A 180 -8.19 9.52 12.15
CA HIS A 180 -8.78 9.60 10.81
C HIS A 180 -9.81 8.48 10.67
N THR A 181 -11.08 8.86 10.67
CA THR A 181 -12.20 7.95 10.46
C THR A 181 -12.69 8.07 9.02
N VAL A 182 -12.90 6.94 8.33
CA VAL A 182 -13.41 6.91 6.97
C VAL A 182 -14.74 6.15 6.91
N ASP A 183 -15.71 6.71 6.19
CA ASP A 183 -16.94 6.03 5.77
C ASP A 183 -16.98 5.96 4.24
N ILE A 184 -16.69 4.79 3.67
CA ILE A 184 -16.71 4.56 2.22
C ILE A 184 -18.09 4.08 1.81
N LYS A 185 -18.82 4.84 1.00
CA LYS A 185 -20.09 4.39 0.42
C LYS A 185 -19.86 3.32 -0.64
N ASN A 186 -20.37 2.13 -0.36
CA ASN A 186 -20.31 0.96 -1.25
C ASN A 186 -18.86 0.64 -1.64
N PRO A 187 -18.02 0.25 -0.67
CA PRO A 187 -16.61 0.00 -0.94
C PRO A 187 -16.46 -1.13 -1.96
N PRO A 188 -15.64 -0.96 -3.02
CA PRO A 188 -15.23 -2.06 -3.87
C PRO A 188 -14.65 -3.21 -3.04
N LEU A 189 -14.87 -4.47 -3.47
CA LEU A 189 -14.40 -5.64 -2.71
C LEU A 189 -12.90 -5.59 -2.41
N PHE A 190 -12.08 -5.12 -3.35
CA PHE A 190 -10.62 -5.03 -3.12
C PHE A 190 -10.24 -4.11 -1.96
N ILE A 191 -11.00 -3.02 -1.72
CA ILE A 191 -10.76 -2.13 -0.57
C ILE A 191 -11.12 -2.87 0.70
N THR A 192 -12.29 -3.52 0.71
CA THR A 192 -12.77 -4.34 1.85
C THR A 192 -11.79 -5.47 2.18
N ASP A 193 -11.24 -6.15 1.17
CA ASP A 193 -10.27 -7.23 1.34
C ASP A 193 -8.94 -6.69 1.88
N LEU A 194 -8.48 -5.53 1.39
CA LEU A 194 -7.28 -4.88 1.91
C LEU A 194 -7.46 -4.49 3.39
N LEU A 195 -8.60 -3.89 3.75
CA LEU A 195 -8.94 -3.56 5.14
C LEU A 195 -8.94 -4.82 6.02
N ARG A 196 -9.51 -5.92 5.51
CA ARG A 196 -9.53 -7.22 6.20
C ARG A 196 -8.14 -7.82 6.39
N GLN A 197 -7.25 -7.69 5.42
CA GLN A 197 -5.87 -8.19 5.54
C GLN A 197 -5.11 -7.49 6.67
N TYR A 198 -5.28 -6.17 6.79
CA TYR A 198 -4.65 -5.42 7.86
C TYR A 198 -5.32 -5.65 9.22
N SER A 199 -6.63 -5.92 9.28
CA SER A 199 -7.35 -6.19 10.54
C SER A 199 -6.89 -7.46 11.24
N VAL A 200 -6.51 -8.50 10.48
CA VAL A 200 -6.08 -9.79 11.03
C VAL A 200 -4.64 -9.75 11.54
N SER A 201 -3.83 -8.80 11.07
CA SER A 201 -2.38 -8.75 11.35
C SER A 201 -2.01 -8.41 12.80
N GLU A 202 -2.91 -7.84 13.60
CA GLU A 202 -2.68 -7.66 15.04
C GLU A 202 -2.73 -8.97 15.84
N ALA A 203 -3.33 -10.03 15.28
CA ALA A 203 -3.68 -11.23 16.06
C ALA A 203 -2.52 -12.19 16.34
N LYS A 204 -1.38 -12.08 15.63
CA LYS A 204 -0.08 -12.75 15.88
C LYS A 204 0.72 -12.73 14.57
N THR A 205 2.04 -12.74 14.72
CA THR A 205 3.05 -13.13 13.71
C THR A 205 3.44 -12.10 12.65
N ALA A 206 4.75 -11.92 12.55
CA ALA A 206 5.48 -11.43 11.40
C ALA A 206 4.84 -11.87 10.09
N LEU A 207 4.68 -10.94 9.15
CA LEU A 207 4.34 -11.21 7.76
C LEU A 207 5.21 -12.40 7.27
N PRO A 208 4.64 -13.55 6.91
CA PRO A 208 5.42 -14.71 6.47
C PRO A 208 6.05 -14.49 5.08
N TYR A 209 5.80 -13.37 4.43
CA TYR A 209 6.51 -12.97 3.22
C TYR A 209 6.92 -11.52 3.36
N GLY A 210 8.21 -11.32 3.63
CA GLY A 210 8.88 -10.08 3.32
C GLY A 210 8.80 -9.87 1.83
N ILE A 211 7.75 -9.19 1.37
CA ILE A 211 7.93 -8.25 0.27
C ILE A 211 8.74 -7.13 0.90
N PRO A 212 10.06 -7.01 0.65
CA PRO A 212 10.70 -5.76 0.93
C PRO A 212 10.03 -4.74 -0.01
N LEU A 213 9.05 -4.00 0.50
CA LEU A 213 8.75 -2.66 -0.02
C LEU A 213 9.96 -1.79 0.35
N ARG A 214 11.13 -2.14 -0.19
CA ARG A 214 12.32 -1.29 -0.19
C ARG A 214 12.04 -0.23 -1.26
N PHE A 215 11.17 0.71 -0.91
CA PHE A 215 11.19 2.01 -1.54
C PHE A 215 12.58 2.59 -1.22
N GLN A 216 13.52 2.48 -2.17
CA GLN A 216 14.69 3.34 -2.13
C GLN A 216 14.17 4.77 -2.27
N ALA A 217 13.94 5.43 -1.15
CA ALA A 217 14.03 6.87 -1.09
C ALA A 217 15.47 7.18 -1.53
N ALA A 218 15.60 7.80 -2.70
CA ALA A 218 16.88 8.29 -3.19
C ALA A 218 17.31 9.44 -2.27
N GLU A 219 17.99 9.11 -1.18
CA GLU A 219 18.78 10.05 -0.42
C GLU A 219 20.12 10.23 -1.14
N GLY A 220 20.25 11.32 -1.90
CA GLY A 220 21.56 11.96 -2.06
C GLY A 220 21.92 12.69 -0.75
N PRO A 221 23.20 12.87 -0.41
CA PRO A 221 24.10 13.66 -1.25
C PRO A 221 25.58 13.22 -1.32
N GLU A 222 26.25 13.76 -2.34
CA GLU A 222 27.63 14.28 -2.39
C GLU A 222 28.79 13.53 -1.69
N SER A 223 29.68 12.93 -2.50
CA SER A 223 31.12 13.22 -2.39
C SER A 223 31.94 12.76 -3.60
N SER A 224 32.95 13.57 -3.85
CA SER A 224 33.82 13.70 -5.02
C SER A 224 35.08 12.81 -5.03
N ALA A 225 35.66 12.67 -6.23
CA ALA A 225 37.00 12.17 -6.60
C ALA A 225 37.20 10.64 -6.54
N SER A 226 37.93 9.94 -7.43
CA SER A 226 39.10 10.30 -8.23
C SER A 226 39.26 9.36 -9.44
N LEU A 227 39.94 9.89 -10.48
CA LEU A 227 40.48 9.20 -11.67
C LEU A 227 41.44 8.04 -11.35
N ALA A 228 41.37 6.98 -12.18
CA ALA A 228 42.46 6.26 -12.90
C ALA A 228 41.79 5.04 -13.58
N GLY A 229 41.90 4.70 -14.87
CA GLY A 229 42.97 4.87 -15.83
C GLY A 229 43.66 3.51 -16.07
N ALA A 230 43.18 2.69 -17.03
CA ALA A 230 44.01 1.66 -17.68
C ALA A 230 43.37 1.04 -18.95
N THR A 231 44.26 0.79 -19.90
CA THR A 231 44.17 0.43 -21.34
C THR A 231 43.90 -1.04 -21.71
N LEU A 232 43.21 -1.23 -22.84
CA LEU A 232 43.43 -2.12 -24.00
C LEU A 232 44.17 -3.49 -23.88
N ARG A 233 43.49 -4.56 -24.34
CA ARG A 233 43.91 -5.68 -25.24
C ARG A 233 42.90 -6.83 -25.02
N GLY A 234 42.30 -7.52 -25.98
CA GLY A 234 42.68 -7.83 -27.35
C GLY A 234 43.04 -9.32 -27.44
N GLU A 235 42.08 -10.22 -27.66
CA GLU A 235 42.36 -11.50 -28.34
C GLU A 235 41.12 -12.17 -28.93
N SER A 236 41.21 -12.41 -30.23
CA SER A 236 40.30 -13.19 -31.07
C SER A 236 40.93 -14.56 -31.28
N ARG A 237 40.24 -15.65 -30.88
CA ARG A 237 40.51 -16.98 -31.42
C ARG A 237 39.22 -17.73 -31.75
N ARG A 238 39.16 -18.14 -33.01
CA ARG A 238 38.16 -19.00 -33.65
C ARG A 238 38.35 -20.45 -33.19
N GLY A 239 37.25 -21.17 -33.05
CA GLY A 239 37.19 -22.63 -33.01
C GLY A 239 35.75 -23.11 -33.23
N ALA A 240 35.46 -23.59 -34.45
CA ALA A 240 34.31 -24.42 -34.79
C ALA A 240 34.41 -25.78 -34.05
N SER A 241 33.40 -26.62 -33.83
CA SER A 241 32.03 -26.84 -34.30
C SER A 241 31.24 -27.44 -33.12
N THR A 242 29.91 -27.41 -33.03
CA THR A 242 29.02 -28.47 -33.57
C THR A 242 27.56 -28.06 -33.30
N ILE A 243 26.71 -28.45 -34.24
CA ILE A 243 25.31 -28.10 -34.45
C ILE A 243 24.43 -28.37 -33.22
N SER A 244 23.67 -27.36 -32.78
CA SER A 244 22.31 -27.51 -32.25
C SER A 244 21.56 -26.18 -32.38
N ARG A 245 20.34 -26.27 -32.91
CA ARG A 245 19.42 -25.17 -33.17
C ARG A 245 19.08 -24.42 -31.88
N ALA A 246 19.29 -23.10 -31.88
CA ALA A 246 18.35 -22.12 -31.30
C ALA A 246 18.84 -20.72 -31.70
N ALA A 247 18.15 -20.11 -32.66
CA ALA A 247 18.36 -18.72 -33.05
C ALA A 247 17.15 -17.89 -32.60
N LYS A 248 17.43 -16.68 -32.11
CA LYS A 248 16.53 -15.52 -31.87
C LYS A 248 15.57 -15.64 -30.67
N ALA A 249 15.31 -14.58 -29.90
CA ALA A 249 15.83 -13.21 -29.77
C ALA A 249 15.32 -12.68 -28.41
N LYS A 250 16.10 -11.98 -27.59
CA LYS A 250 16.07 -10.50 -27.50
C LYS A 250 14.75 -9.87 -27.93
N GLY A 251 13.75 -10.02 -27.07
CA GLY A 251 12.55 -9.18 -26.98
C GLY A 251 12.05 -9.36 -25.56
N GLN A 252 12.32 -8.40 -24.68
CA GLN A 252 11.82 -8.42 -23.30
C GLN A 252 10.36 -8.00 -23.32
N GLU A 253 9.51 -8.87 -23.87
CA GLU A 253 8.10 -8.93 -23.50
C GLU A 253 8.08 -9.31 -22.02
N TRP A 254 7.43 -8.51 -21.18
CA TRP A 254 7.24 -8.88 -19.79
C TRP A 254 6.44 -10.19 -19.79
N PRO A 255 7.02 -11.32 -19.34
CA PRO A 255 6.27 -12.57 -19.35
C PRO A 255 5.12 -12.41 -18.36
N ILE A 256 3.90 -12.61 -18.86
CA ILE A 256 2.73 -12.75 -17.99
C ILE A 256 3.03 -13.89 -17.03
N PRO A 257 2.91 -13.70 -15.70
CA PRO A 257 3.26 -14.72 -14.73
C PRO A 257 2.36 -15.95 -14.94
N GLN A 258 2.98 -17.13 -15.02
CA GLN A 258 2.27 -18.40 -15.15
C GLN A 258 1.49 -18.67 -13.86
N SER A 259 0.17 -18.86 -13.96
CA SER A 259 -0.64 -19.31 -12.84
C SER A 259 -0.28 -20.75 -12.46
N CYS A 260 -0.39 -21.08 -11.17
CA CYS A 260 -0.08 -22.42 -10.66
C CYS A 260 -1.07 -22.83 -9.57
N GLU A 261 -1.31 -24.13 -9.44
CA GLU A 261 -2.00 -24.69 -8.26
C GLU A 261 -1.03 -25.08 -7.15
N ASP A 262 0.15 -25.60 -7.56
CA ASP A 262 1.24 -26.06 -6.71
C ASP A 262 2.64 -25.78 -7.30
N ASP A 263 3.68 -26.09 -6.53
CA ASP A 263 5.09 -25.90 -6.94
C ASP A 263 5.49 -26.81 -8.11
N PHE A 264 4.78 -27.92 -8.36
CA PHE A 264 5.12 -28.89 -9.40
C PHE A 264 4.81 -28.35 -10.79
N GLU A 265 3.69 -27.63 -10.94
CA GLU A 265 3.30 -26.96 -12.18
C GLU A 265 4.30 -25.88 -12.60
N CYS A 266 4.88 -25.16 -11.64
CA CYS A 266 5.85 -24.11 -11.91
C CYS A 266 7.15 -24.61 -12.53
N ASN A 267 7.46 -25.90 -12.37
CA ASN A 267 8.73 -26.48 -12.79
C ASN A 267 8.54 -27.52 -13.90
N GLY A 268 7.41 -27.45 -14.63
CA GLY A 268 7.10 -28.35 -15.74
C GLY A 268 7.09 -29.82 -15.33
N GLY A 269 6.72 -30.11 -14.09
CA GLY A 269 6.73 -31.45 -13.50
C GLY A 269 8.11 -32.06 -13.25
N THR A 270 9.16 -31.24 -13.21
CA THR A 270 10.50 -31.69 -12.82
C THR A 270 10.71 -31.58 -11.31
N ALA A 271 11.46 -32.52 -10.72
CA ALA A 271 11.67 -32.62 -9.27
C ALA A 271 12.65 -31.58 -8.70
N ASN A 272 13.25 -30.74 -9.54
CA ASN A 272 14.02 -29.59 -9.09
C ASN A 272 13.03 -28.42 -9.05
N PHE A 273 12.86 -27.78 -7.89
CA PHE A 273 11.87 -26.72 -7.68
C PHE A 273 12.53 -25.33 -7.58
N PRO A 274 13.17 -24.79 -8.65
CA PRO A 274 13.72 -23.43 -8.63
C PRO A 274 12.63 -22.35 -8.56
N LEU A 275 11.39 -22.67 -8.90
CA LEU A 275 10.23 -21.78 -8.77
C LEU A 275 9.24 -22.37 -7.75
N GLN A 276 8.62 -21.49 -6.97
CA GLN A 276 7.56 -21.82 -6.02
C GLN A 276 6.24 -21.18 -6.47
N CYS A 277 5.13 -21.77 -6.07
CA CYS A 277 3.80 -21.25 -6.32
C CYS A 277 3.45 -20.23 -5.23
N CYS A 278 3.73 -18.95 -5.50
CA CYS A 278 3.40 -17.85 -4.61
C CYS A 278 1.93 -17.48 -4.74
N GLU A 279 1.24 -17.34 -3.62
CA GLU A 279 -0.09 -16.73 -3.59
C GLU A 279 0.05 -15.22 -3.35
N LEU A 280 -0.32 -14.40 -4.35
CA LEU A 280 -0.45 -12.96 -4.13
C LEU A 280 -1.90 -12.63 -3.82
N PRO A 281 -2.13 -11.78 -2.81
CA PRO A 281 -3.44 -11.18 -2.62
C PRO A 281 -3.89 -10.52 -3.93
N LEU A 282 -5.11 -10.82 -4.37
CA LEU A 282 -5.79 -10.28 -5.58
C LEU A 282 -5.36 -10.84 -6.94
N LEU A 283 -4.15 -11.36 -7.09
CA LEU A 283 -3.66 -11.91 -8.38
C LEU A 283 -3.72 -13.44 -8.46
N GLY A 284 -4.07 -14.10 -7.36
CA GLY A 284 -4.11 -15.55 -7.26
C GLY A 284 -2.71 -16.15 -7.12
N LYS A 285 -2.58 -17.42 -7.46
CA LYS A 285 -1.34 -18.19 -7.36
C LYS A 285 -0.54 -18.14 -8.66
N PHE A 286 0.75 -17.84 -8.58
CA PHE A 286 1.64 -17.76 -9.74
C PHE A 286 3.08 -18.14 -9.36
N CYS A 287 3.86 -18.50 -10.38
CA CYS A 287 5.22 -18.97 -10.19
C CYS A 287 6.19 -17.82 -9.88
N CYS A 288 6.89 -17.91 -8.76
CA CYS A 288 7.87 -16.95 -8.26
C CYS A 288 9.21 -17.63 -8.00
N LYS A 289 10.32 -16.92 -8.22
CA LYS A 289 11.63 -17.38 -7.77
C LYS A 289 11.77 -17.01 -6.28
N PRO A 290 12.06 -17.96 -5.38
CA PRO A 290 12.34 -17.61 -4.00
C PRO A 290 13.55 -16.64 -3.94
N PRO A 291 13.57 -15.68 -3.01
CA PRO A 291 14.68 -14.76 -2.88
C PRO A 291 15.97 -15.56 -2.66
N ASP A 292 17.02 -15.25 -3.43
CA ASP A 292 18.30 -15.96 -3.41
C ASP A 292 19.05 -15.85 -2.04
N ASP A 293 18.51 -15.08 -1.08
CA ASP A 293 19.15 -14.69 0.17
C ASP A 293 18.94 -15.68 1.36
N ASP A 294 18.16 -16.77 1.19
CA ASP A 294 17.95 -17.77 2.27
C ASP A 294 18.82 -19.04 2.17
N VAL A 295 19.83 -19.06 1.29
CA VAL A 295 20.79 -20.18 1.16
C VAL A 295 21.90 -20.15 2.25
N GLN A 296 21.55 -19.68 3.45
CA GLN A 296 22.26 -19.99 4.69
C GLN A 296 21.33 -20.68 5.71
N ARG A 297 20.40 -21.51 5.26
CA ARG A 297 19.95 -22.63 6.10
C ARG A 297 21.07 -23.67 6.17
N ASN A 298 21.74 -23.71 7.32
CA ASN A 298 22.60 -24.83 7.73
C ASN A 298 21.87 -26.16 7.52
N SER A 299 22.12 -26.81 6.38
CA SER A 299 21.70 -28.18 6.11
C SER A 299 22.66 -29.13 6.83
N LYS A 300 22.26 -29.54 8.03
CA LYS A 300 22.52 -30.86 8.63
C LYS A 300 21.13 -31.30 9.09
N ASP A 301 20.35 -32.18 8.49
CA ASP A 301 20.52 -33.30 7.57
C ASP A 301 19.17 -33.43 6.82
N PRO A 302 19.09 -34.11 5.65
CA PRO A 302 17.79 -34.52 5.13
C PRO A 302 17.19 -35.61 6.04
N ALA A 303 16.09 -35.27 6.73
CA ALA A 303 15.30 -36.25 7.49
C ALA A 303 14.53 -37.17 6.52
N TRP A 304 15.21 -38.17 5.98
CA TRP A 304 14.56 -39.33 5.38
C TRP A 304 13.94 -40.15 6.51
N LEU A 305 12.63 -40.00 6.74
CA LEU A 305 11.85 -40.93 7.54
C LEU A 305 11.48 -42.13 6.64
N PRO A 306 12.04 -43.33 6.85
CA PRO A 306 11.55 -44.51 6.16
C PRO A 306 10.12 -44.80 6.64
N LEU A 307 9.18 -44.82 5.69
CA LEU A 307 7.82 -45.30 5.93
C LEU A 307 7.89 -46.81 6.22
N PRO A 308 7.34 -47.29 7.36
CA PRO A 308 7.31 -48.72 7.63
C PRO A 308 6.39 -49.40 6.60
N VAL A 309 6.98 -50.29 5.80
CA VAL A 309 6.24 -51.19 4.91
C VAL A 309 5.69 -52.33 5.77
N PRO A 310 4.37 -52.59 5.79
CA PRO A 310 3.83 -53.76 6.45
C PRO A 310 4.41 -55.04 5.83
N SER A 311 5.10 -55.85 6.61
CA SER A 311 5.47 -57.21 6.21
C SER A 311 4.24 -58.11 6.30
N ASP A 312 3.85 -58.72 5.18
CA ASP A 312 2.67 -59.58 5.04
C ASP A 312 2.53 -60.63 6.15
N PRO A 313 1.37 -60.73 6.83
CA PRO A 313 1.08 -61.80 7.77
C PRO A 313 0.35 -62.96 7.09
N TRP A 314 0.93 -63.55 6.04
CA TRP A 314 0.40 -64.79 5.46
C TRP A 314 1.55 -65.72 5.05
N GLN A 315 2.11 -66.43 6.01
CA GLN A 315 2.74 -67.73 5.75
C GLN A 315 2.16 -68.77 6.71
N VAL A 316 1.70 -69.84 6.08
CA VAL A 316 1.08 -71.08 6.59
C VAL A 316 2.09 -71.92 7.36
#